data_AF-A0AAN8Q1C3-F1
#
_entry.id   AF-A0AAN8Q1C3-F1
#
_cell.length_a   1.000
_cell.length_b   1.000
_cell.length_c   1.000
_cell.angle_alpha   90.00
_cell.angle_beta   90.00
_cell.angle_gamma   90.00
#
_symmetry.space_group_name_H-M   'P 1'
#
loop_
_entity.id
_entity.type
_entity.pdbx_description
1 polymer ?
#
loop_
_entity_poly.entity_id
_entity_poly.type
_entity_poly.pdbx_seq_one_letter_code
_entity_poly.pdbx_strand_id
1 'polypeptide(L)'
;MLRTILLLVTLSVAVNCQFSGHFGSFYCRAILFRNCDLQPEDLQCGTDGVTYDNKCDYTQARCEGIDTDIAHYGSCTTTSTNQTLPGFNGDQAVLDYLCVELSHEECPTTVDEVCASDNVTYQNLCEFEKQRCTHRSLHVKSNGACSS
;
A
#
# COMPACT_ATOMS: atom_id res chain seq x y z
N MET A 1 22.82 12.37 51.69
CA MET A 1 21.35 12.40 51.53
C MET A 1 21.05 12.10 50.06
N LEU A 2 20.71 10.85 49.79
CA LEU A 2 20.52 10.30 48.45
C LEU A 2 19.12 10.69 47.96
N ARG A 3 19.02 11.63 47.01
CA ARG A 3 17.76 11.90 46.31
C ARG A 3 17.65 10.94 45.14
N THR A 4 16.89 9.88 45.34
CA THR A 4 16.48 8.94 44.30
C THR A 4 15.63 9.69 43.28
N ILE A 5 16.22 10.07 42.14
CA ILE A 5 15.47 10.58 41.01
C ILE A 5 14.91 9.35 40.29
N LEU A 6 13.66 9.03 40.59
CA LEU A 6 12.88 8.04 39.86
C LEU A 6 12.61 8.61 38.46
N LEU A 7 13.49 8.32 37.50
CA LEU A 7 13.25 8.58 36.09
C LEU A 7 12.16 7.62 35.62
N LEU A 8 10.91 8.09 35.68
CA LEU A 8 9.80 7.52 34.92
C LEU A 8 10.13 7.73 33.44
N VAL A 9 10.82 6.77 32.83
CA VAL A 9 10.89 6.65 31.37
C VAL A 9 9.48 6.26 30.95
N THR A 10 8.64 7.27 30.70
CA THR A 10 7.37 7.07 30.01
C THR A 10 7.73 6.44 28.69
N LEU A 11 7.29 5.20 28.48
CA LEU A 11 7.36 4.52 27.20
C LEU A 11 6.37 5.23 26.25
N SER A 12 6.63 6.49 25.92
CA SER A 12 6.11 7.08 24.70
C SER A 12 6.90 6.45 23.58
N VAL A 13 6.51 5.22 23.22
CA VAL A 13 6.61 4.83 21.82
C VAL A 13 5.63 5.76 21.13
N ALA A 14 6.06 7.01 20.89
CA ALA A 14 5.67 7.66 19.68
C ALA A 14 6.22 6.71 18.63
N VAL A 15 5.36 5.79 18.18
CA VAL A 15 5.53 5.20 16.87
C VAL A 15 5.50 6.43 16.00
N ASN A 16 6.68 6.95 15.71
CA ASN A 16 6.88 7.86 14.61
C ASN A 16 6.52 6.98 13.42
N CYS A 17 5.22 6.86 13.13
CA CYS A 17 4.75 6.53 11.81
C CYS A 17 5.20 7.72 10.98
N GLN A 18 6.46 7.64 10.57
CA GLN A 18 6.95 8.29 9.39
C GLN A 18 6.09 7.66 8.29
N PHE A 19 4.89 8.21 8.07
CA PHE A 19 3.94 7.81 7.03
C PHE A 19 4.53 8.21 5.68
N SER A 20 5.66 7.61 5.37
CA SER A 20 6.44 7.74 4.15
C SER A 20 6.51 6.35 3.57
N GLY A 21 5.39 5.86 3.07
CA GLY A 21 5.27 4.50 2.57
C GLY A 21 3.82 4.12 2.36
N HIS A 22 3.60 3.27 1.38
CA HIS A 22 2.35 2.76 0.80
C HIS A 22 1.26 2.27 1.79
N PHE A 23 1.58 2.24 3.08
CA PHE A 23 0.87 1.60 4.20
C PHE A 23 -0.32 2.40 4.76
N GLY A 24 -0.51 3.65 4.33
CA GLY A 24 -1.61 4.52 4.76
C GLY A 24 -2.61 4.89 3.65
N SER A 25 -2.54 4.23 2.49
CA SER A 25 -3.41 4.55 1.34
C SER A 25 -4.86 4.15 1.59
N PHE A 26 -5.80 4.88 0.99
CA PHE A 26 -7.23 4.57 1.12
C PHE A 26 -7.52 3.17 0.54
N TYR A 27 -6.88 2.79 -0.58
CA TYR A 27 -7.04 1.45 -1.13
C TYR A 27 -6.42 0.34 -0.29
N CYS A 28 -5.28 0.55 0.39
CA CYS A 28 -4.75 -0.52 1.24
C CYS A 28 -5.72 -0.82 2.38
N ARG A 29 -6.36 0.21 2.94
CA ARG A 29 -7.45 0.00 3.87
C ARG A 29 -8.59 -0.82 3.25
N ALA A 30 -9.00 -0.56 2.01
CA ALA A 30 -10.05 -1.32 1.35
C ALA A 30 -9.66 -2.79 1.07
N ILE A 31 -8.41 -3.02 0.63
CA ILE A 31 -7.87 -4.33 0.28
C ILE A 31 -7.71 -5.22 1.51
N LEU A 32 -7.23 -4.67 2.63
CA LEU A 32 -7.01 -5.41 3.88
C LEU A 32 -8.30 -5.99 4.48
N PHE A 33 -9.48 -5.48 4.11
CA PHE A 33 -10.77 -6.02 4.55
C PHE A 33 -11.41 -6.98 3.53
N ARG A 34 -10.77 -7.25 2.39
CA ARG A 34 -11.30 -8.20 1.40
C ARG A 34 -11.09 -9.65 1.87
N ASN A 35 -12.02 -10.51 1.48
CA ASN A 35 -11.84 -11.95 1.62
C ASN A 35 -11.21 -12.50 0.34
N CYS A 36 -9.91 -12.80 0.39
CA CYS A 36 -9.17 -13.30 -0.76
C CYS A 36 -9.44 -14.78 -1.06
N ASP A 37 -9.98 -15.57 -0.12
CA ASP A 37 -10.34 -16.99 -0.33
C ASP A 37 -11.40 -17.18 -1.44
N LEU A 38 -12.14 -16.12 -1.76
CA LEU A 38 -13.17 -16.13 -2.80
C LEU A 38 -12.62 -15.80 -4.20
N GLN A 39 -11.34 -15.41 -4.29
CA GLN A 39 -10.71 -15.09 -5.56
C GLN A 39 -10.21 -16.36 -6.26
N PRO A 40 -10.18 -16.38 -7.60
CA PRO A 40 -9.61 -17.49 -8.34
C PRO A 40 -8.14 -17.70 -7.98
N GLU A 41 -7.72 -18.97 -7.92
CA GLU A 41 -6.31 -19.32 -7.73
C GLU A 41 -5.45 -18.81 -8.90
N ASP A 42 -4.37 -18.11 -8.57
CA ASP A 42 -3.35 -17.60 -9.47
C ASP A 42 -2.03 -17.55 -8.70
N LEU A 43 -1.44 -18.74 -8.49
CA LEU A 43 -0.29 -18.93 -7.61
C LEU A 43 0.89 -18.05 -8.05
N GLN A 44 1.47 -17.34 -7.11
CA GLN A 44 2.57 -16.39 -7.33
C GLN A 44 3.63 -16.55 -6.24
N CYS A 45 4.89 -16.68 -6.63
CA CYS A 45 6.01 -16.72 -5.70
C CYS A 45 6.58 -15.32 -5.49
N GLY A 46 6.57 -14.86 -4.25
CA GLY A 46 7.23 -13.62 -3.84
C GLY A 46 8.74 -13.78 -3.70
N THR A 47 9.45 -12.66 -3.77
CA THR A 47 10.89 -12.57 -3.48
C THR A 47 11.23 -12.90 -2.02
N ASP A 48 10.24 -12.88 -1.13
CA ASP A 48 10.29 -13.33 0.26
C ASP A 48 10.16 -14.86 0.40
N GLY A 49 9.98 -15.59 -0.70
CA GLY A 49 9.86 -17.05 -0.72
C GLY A 49 8.47 -17.56 -0.29
N VAL A 50 7.50 -16.65 -0.15
CA VAL A 50 6.10 -16.99 0.16
C VAL A 50 5.34 -17.23 -1.14
N THR A 51 4.54 -18.29 -1.16
CA THR A 51 3.55 -18.50 -2.23
C THR A 51 2.27 -17.78 -1.85
N TYR A 52 1.82 -16.89 -2.71
CA TYR A 52 0.52 -16.23 -2.62
C TYR A 52 -0.47 -16.97 -3.51
N ASP A 53 -1.64 -17.29 -2.96
CA ASP A 53 -2.63 -18.12 -3.66
C ASP A 53 -3.26 -17.38 -4.85
N ASN A 54 -3.31 -16.05 -4.79
CA ASN A 54 -3.80 -15.19 -5.85
C ASN A 54 -3.29 -13.75 -5.68
N LYS A 55 -3.67 -12.87 -6.61
CA LYS A 55 -3.29 -11.45 -6.60
C LYS A 55 -3.83 -10.69 -5.38
N CYS A 56 -4.99 -11.07 -4.83
CA CYS A 56 -5.55 -10.44 -3.64
C CYS A 56 -4.66 -10.70 -2.41
N ASP A 57 -4.24 -11.95 -2.18
CA ASP A 57 -3.37 -12.31 -1.05
C ASP A 57 -2.01 -11.59 -1.12
N TYR A 58 -1.40 -11.58 -2.30
CA TYR A 58 -0.16 -10.82 -2.53
C TYR A 58 -0.35 -9.32 -2.25
N THR A 59 -1.47 -8.76 -2.70
CA THR A 59 -1.75 -7.33 -2.52
C THR A 59 -2.02 -6.99 -1.05
N GLN A 60 -2.70 -7.87 -0.31
CA GLN A 60 -2.87 -7.73 1.14
C GLN A 60 -1.52 -7.72 1.85
N ALA A 61 -0.63 -8.67 1.56
CA ALA A 61 0.69 -8.72 2.17
C ALA A 61 1.50 -7.43 1.92
N ARG A 62 1.49 -6.89 0.69
CA ARG A 62 2.10 -5.58 0.39
C ARG A 62 1.49 -4.46 1.23
N CYS A 63 0.16 -4.43 1.37
CA CYS A 63 -0.55 -3.45 2.19
C CYS A 63 -0.28 -3.61 3.70
N GLU A 64 0.06 -4.81 4.16
CA GLU A 64 0.45 -5.10 5.55
C GLU A 64 1.89 -4.69 5.90
N GLY A 65 2.70 -4.34 4.90
CA GLY A 65 4.10 -3.97 5.14
C GLY A 65 5.13 -4.92 4.56
N ILE A 66 4.73 -6.00 3.90
CA ILE A 66 5.67 -6.97 3.36
C ILE A 66 6.31 -6.39 2.10
N ASP A 67 7.60 -6.08 2.18
CA ASP A 67 8.37 -5.61 1.02
C ASP A 67 8.83 -6.81 0.17
N THR A 68 7.91 -7.35 -0.61
CA THR A 68 8.16 -8.43 -1.58
C THR A 68 7.75 -8.01 -2.99
N ASP A 69 8.52 -8.40 -4.01
CA ASP A 69 8.08 -8.35 -5.41
C ASP A 69 7.73 -9.76 -5.90
N ILE A 70 7.10 -9.89 -7.07
CA ILE A 70 6.92 -11.22 -7.68
C ILE A 70 8.26 -11.71 -8.26
N ALA A 71 8.75 -12.81 -7.70
CA ALA A 71 9.91 -13.52 -8.21
C ALA A 71 9.55 -14.33 -9.46
N HIS A 72 8.45 -15.09 -9.41
CA HIS A 72 7.92 -15.81 -10.56
C HIS A 72 6.46 -16.23 -10.35
N TYR A 73 5.77 -16.57 -11.44
CA TYR A 73 4.45 -17.21 -11.38
C TYR A 73 4.55 -18.70 -10.98
N GLY A 74 3.52 -19.21 -10.34
CA GLY A 74 3.48 -20.52 -9.69
C GLY A 74 4.00 -20.50 -8.25
N SER A 75 3.88 -21.64 -7.57
CA SER A 75 4.36 -21.81 -6.18
C SER A 75 5.87 -21.69 -6.06
N CYS A 76 6.34 -21.15 -4.94
CA CYS A 76 7.75 -21.15 -4.60
C CYS A 76 8.32 -22.57 -4.52
N THR A 77 9.54 -22.72 -5.00
CA THR A 77 10.30 -23.98 -4.90
C THR A 77 11.55 -23.76 -4.07
N THR A 78 12.18 -24.83 -3.56
CA THR A 78 13.41 -24.74 -2.76
C THR A 78 14.60 -24.08 -3.46
N THR A 79 14.46 -23.75 -4.75
CA THR A 79 15.47 -23.13 -5.63
C THR A 79 15.04 -21.75 -6.15
N SER A 80 13.99 -21.14 -5.59
CA SER A 80 13.55 -19.78 -5.94
C SER A 80 14.61 -18.77 -5.52
N THR A 81 15.64 -18.66 -6.36
CA THR A 81 16.70 -17.69 -6.26
C THR A 81 16.16 -16.33 -6.65
N ASN A 82 16.54 -15.32 -5.86
CA ASN A 82 16.46 -13.86 -6.02
C ASN A 82 16.46 -13.33 -7.47
N GLN A 83 15.44 -13.66 -8.25
CA GLN A 83 15.20 -13.14 -9.59
C GLN A 83 13.87 -12.43 -9.54
N THR A 84 13.91 -11.11 -9.46
CA THR A 84 12.74 -10.27 -9.65
C THR A 84 12.39 -10.30 -11.14
N LEU A 85 11.13 -10.55 -11.48
CA LEU A 85 10.69 -10.36 -12.86
C LEU A 85 10.90 -8.89 -13.26
N PRO A 86 11.59 -8.60 -14.37
CA PRO A 86 11.79 -7.22 -14.82
C PRO A 86 10.44 -6.53 -15.04
N GLY A 87 10.23 -5.40 -14.36
CA GLY A 87 9.00 -4.61 -14.48
C GLY A 87 7.92 -4.92 -13.44
N PHE A 88 8.16 -5.86 -12.52
CA PHE A 88 7.33 -6.03 -11.33
C PHE A 88 7.86 -5.18 -10.19
N ASN A 89 7.04 -4.20 -9.77
CA ASN A 89 7.23 -3.43 -8.55
C ASN A 89 5.97 -3.64 -7.71
N GLY A 90 6.13 -4.10 -6.47
CA GLY A 90 5.02 -4.47 -5.61
C GLY A 90 4.03 -3.33 -5.36
N ASP A 91 4.51 -2.08 -5.31
CA ASP A 91 3.62 -0.90 -5.18
C ASP A 91 2.76 -0.70 -6.44
N GLN A 92 3.32 -0.96 -7.64
CA GLN A 92 2.55 -0.92 -8.89
C GLN A 92 1.52 -2.04 -8.97
N ALA A 93 1.84 -3.23 -8.46
CA ALA A 93 0.90 -4.35 -8.45
C ALA A 93 -0.31 -4.08 -7.54
N VAL A 94 -0.10 -3.40 -6.40
CA VAL A 94 -1.19 -2.95 -5.54
C VAL A 94 -2.06 -1.92 -6.25
N LEU A 95 -1.46 -0.97 -6.96
CA LEU A 95 -2.20 -0.01 -7.78
C LEU A 95 -2.97 -0.73 -8.91
N ASP A 96 -2.39 -1.73 -9.57
CA ASP A 96 -3.07 -2.51 -10.61
C ASP A 96 -4.30 -3.24 -10.07
N TYR A 97 -4.20 -3.80 -8.87
CA TYR A 97 -5.33 -4.43 -8.21
C TYR A 97 -6.45 -3.42 -7.94
N LEU A 98 -6.10 -2.23 -7.40
CA LEU A 98 -7.06 -1.13 -7.23
C LEU A 98 -7.76 -0.79 -8.56
N CYS A 99 -7.01 -0.62 -9.64
CA CYS A 99 -7.55 -0.11 -10.90
C CYS A 99 -8.48 -1.09 -11.62
N VAL A 100 -8.29 -2.39 -11.45
CA VAL A 100 -9.13 -3.43 -12.06
C VAL A 100 -10.33 -3.75 -11.18
N GLU A 101 -10.10 -4.01 -9.88
CA GLU A 101 -11.12 -4.59 -9.01
C GLU A 101 -11.86 -3.56 -8.16
N LEU A 102 -11.17 -2.51 -7.72
CA LEU A 102 -11.70 -1.56 -6.73
C LEU A 102 -12.03 -0.18 -7.32
N SER A 103 -11.79 0.04 -8.60
CA SER A 103 -12.06 1.32 -9.27
C SER A 103 -13.55 1.68 -9.28
N HIS A 104 -14.42 0.66 -9.20
CA HIS A 104 -15.88 0.82 -9.17
C HIS A 104 -16.45 1.11 -7.77
N GLU A 105 -15.66 1.02 -6.70
CA GLU A 105 -16.11 1.36 -5.34
C GLU A 105 -16.36 2.87 -5.22
N GLU A 106 -17.48 3.28 -4.62
CA GLU A 106 -17.77 4.71 -4.43
C GLU A 106 -16.84 5.31 -3.36
N CYS A 107 -16.22 6.44 -3.69
CA CYS A 107 -15.44 7.18 -2.71
C CYS A 107 -16.38 7.89 -1.73
N PRO A 108 -15.99 8.03 -0.44
CA PRO A 108 -16.73 8.86 0.50
C PRO A 108 -16.87 10.29 -0.01
N THR A 109 -18.01 10.92 0.26
CA THR A 109 -18.25 12.34 -0.09
C THR A 109 -17.63 13.32 0.91
N THR A 110 -16.93 12.81 1.93
CA THR A 110 -16.17 13.62 2.89
C THR A 110 -15.08 14.40 2.17
N VAL A 111 -14.99 15.69 2.47
CA VAL A 111 -13.97 16.58 1.95
C VAL A 111 -12.76 16.54 2.88
N ASP A 112 -11.65 16.01 2.38
CA ASP A 112 -10.35 15.94 3.04
C ASP A 112 -9.27 16.15 1.96
N GLU A 113 -9.19 17.39 1.49
CA GLU A 113 -8.53 17.72 0.23
C GLU A 113 -7.04 17.36 0.23
N VAL A 114 -6.54 16.98 -0.95
CA VAL A 114 -5.11 16.78 -1.18
C VAL A 114 -4.67 17.48 -2.47
N CYS A 115 -3.51 18.11 -2.42
CA CYS A 115 -2.87 18.71 -3.59
C CYS A 115 -1.92 17.69 -4.21
N ALA A 116 -2.10 17.40 -5.49
CA ALA A 116 -1.27 16.46 -6.21
C ALA A 116 -0.12 17.14 -6.97
N SER A 117 0.79 16.32 -7.51
CA SER A 117 1.98 16.76 -8.24
C SER A 117 1.69 17.45 -9.58
N ASP A 118 0.49 17.30 -10.13
CA ASP A 118 -0.01 18.02 -11.31
C ASP A 118 -0.65 19.38 -10.95
N ASN A 119 -0.57 19.79 -9.68
CA ASN A 119 -1.23 20.97 -9.10
C ASN A 119 -2.76 20.93 -9.19
N VAL A 120 -3.35 19.74 -9.23
CA VAL A 120 -4.80 19.54 -9.09
C VAL A 120 -5.14 19.22 -7.62
N THR A 121 -6.20 19.86 -7.11
CA THR A 121 -6.80 19.52 -5.81
C THR A 121 -7.81 18.40 -6.01
N TYR A 122 -7.65 17.31 -5.27
CA TYR A 122 -8.63 16.23 -5.18
C TYR A 122 -9.43 16.37 -3.89
N GLN A 123 -10.73 16.05 -3.94
CA GLN A 123 -11.64 16.18 -2.80
C GLN A 123 -11.21 15.34 -1.59
N ASN A 124 -10.63 14.16 -1.85
CA ASN A 124 -10.05 13.29 -0.84
C ASN A 124 -9.04 12.31 -1.46
N LEU A 125 -8.36 11.57 -0.60
CA LEU A 125 -7.34 10.61 -1.01
C LEU A 125 -7.88 9.48 -1.90
N CYS A 126 -9.14 9.07 -1.73
CA CYS A 126 -9.76 8.04 -2.59
C CYS A 126 -9.84 8.51 -4.04
N GLU A 127 -10.34 9.74 -4.28
CA GLU A 127 -10.41 10.32 -5.62
C GLU A 127 -9.03 10.51 -6.25
N PHE A 128 -8.07 10.97 -5.45
CA PHE A 128 -6.67 11.07 -5.89
C PHE A 128 -6.10 9.71 -6.31
N GLU A 129 -6.31 8.67 -5.51
CA GLU A 129 -5.77 7.33 -5.79
C GLU A 129 -6.40 6.70 -7.03
N LYS A 130 -7.69 6.92 -7.28
CA LYS A 130 -8.33 6.51 -8.54
C LYS A 130 -7.68 7.16 -9.75
N GLN A 131 -7.29 8.43 -9.64
CA GLN A 131 -6.64 9.12 -10.75
C GLN A 131 -5.29 8.48 -11.11
N ARG A 132 -4.58 7.88 -10.15
CA ARG A 132 -3.30 7.20 -10.40
C ARG A 132 -3.42 6.03 -11.39
N CYS A 133 -4.63 5.49 -11.60
CA CYS A 133 -4.88 4.48 -12.63
C CYS A 133 -4.57 4.96 -14.05
N THR A 134 -4.75 6.26 -14.31
CA THR A 134 -4.41 6.89 -15.59
C THR A 134 -3.13 7.74 -15.52
N HIS A 135 -2.69 8.10 -14.30
CA HIS A 135 -1.51 8.94 -14.05
C HIS A 135 -0.59 8.30 -13.01
N ARG A 136 0.13 7.23 -13.37
CA ARG A 136 0.86 6.39 -12.40
C ARG A 136 1.96 7.09 -11.59
N SER A 137 2.54 8.17 -12.13
CA SER A 137 3.54 8.99 -11.46
C SER A 137 2.95 10.07 -10.54
N LEU A 138 1.63 10.21 -10.52
CA LEU A 138 0.93 11.17 -9.68
C LEU A 138 1.13 10.83 -8.21
N HIS A 139 1.60 11.80 -7.44
CA HIS A 139 1.86 11.68 -6.01
C HIS A 139 1.28 12.91 -5.28
N VAL A 140 0.96 12.73 -4.00
CA VAL A 140 0.52 13.84 -3.16
C VAL A 140 1.70 14.78 -2.92
N LYS A 141 1.49 16.06 -3.21
CA LYS A 141 2.44 17.15 -2.96
C LYS A 141 2.24 17.75 -1.57
N SER A 142 0.99 17.92 -1.14
CA SER A 142 0.66 18.40 0.20
C SER A 142 -0.77 18.03 0.60
N ASN A 143 -1.03 17.97 1.90
CA ASN A 143 -2.40 17.93 2.44
C ASN A 143 -3.07 19.31 2.23
N GLY A 144 -4.38 19.30 1.99
CA GLY A 144 -5.18 20.48 1.63
C GLY A 144 -5.10 20.83 0.15
N ALA A 145 -5.91 21.81 -0.26
CA ALA A 145 -5.91 22.32 -1.63
C ALA A 145 -4.56 22.88 -2.09
N CYS A 146 -4.32 22.84 -3.40
CA CYS A 146 -3.15 23.47 -4.00
C CYS A 146 -3.18 25.00 -3.79
N SER A 147 -2.05 25.55 -3.34
CA SER A 147 -1.81 26.99 -3.31
C SER A 147 -1.37 27.43 -4.70
N SER A 148 -2.24 28.13 -5.43
CA SER A 148 -1.96 28.71 -6.75
C SER A 148 -0.73 29.61 -6.75
#